data_AF-A0A0N5BCE2-F1
#
_entry.id   AF-A0A0N5BCE2-F1
#
_cell.length_a   1.000
_cell.length_b   1.000
_cell.length_c   1.000
_cell.angle_alpha   90.00
_cell.angle_beta   90.00
_cell.angle_gamma   90.00
#
_symmetry.space_group_name_H-M   'P 1'
#
loop_
_entity.id
_entity.type
_entity.pdbx_description
1 polymer ?
#
loop_
_entity_poly.entity_id
_entity_poly.type
_entity_poly.pdbx_seq_one_letter_code
_entity_poly.pdbx_strand_id
1 'polypeptide(L)'
;MFLKIFTAFTIILISKTYGNLDNQQGLYVIVDGYPWWNDGNVNNVNAVLANAGTKLSSNENIQNHSSIYLTGYVSTKNPLDGLTVTFNYNLEGQVKELIKKIPDSCIDSESKAEKRSSETVDSKDQDYNCHLGDVRLDGN
;
A
#
# COMPACT_ATOMS: atom_id res chain seq x y z
N MET A 1 -70.66 -0.17 -7.44
CA MET A 1 -70.29 1.21 -7.11
C MET A 1 -68.91 1.19 -6.48
N PHE A 2 -67.93 1.78 -7.16
CA PHE A 2 -66.54 1.89 -6.72
C PHE A 2 -66.42 2.89 -5.57
N LEU A 3 -65.69 2.52 -4.50
CA LEU A 3 -65.04 3.45 -3.57
C LEU A 3 -63.85 2.67 -2.98
N LYS A 4 -62.66 2.66 -3.62
CA LYS A 4 -61.56 3.63 -3.46
C LYS A 4 -61.44 4.20 -2.04
N ILE A 5 -60.64 3.54 -1.21
CA ILE A 5 -59.91 4.15 -0.08
C ILE A 5 -58.52 3.48 -0.10
N PHE A 6 -57.57 3.99 -0.90
CA PHE A 6 -56.55 4.97 -0.50
C PHE A 6 -55.77 4.57 0.76
N THR A 7 -54.69 3.82 0.52
CA THR A 7 -53.33 4.00 1.03
C THR A 7 -53.17 4.78 2.34
N ALA A 8 -52.74 4.10 3.41
CA ALA A 8 -52.14 4.74 4.58
C ALA A 8 -50.75 4.14 4.81
N PHE A 9 -49.77 4.95 4.41
CA PHE A 9 -48.33 4.93 4.63
C PHE A 9 -47.77 3.98 5.70
N THR A 10 -47.01 2.99 5.26
CA THR A 10 -45.97 2.34 6.05
C THR A 10 -44.91 3.39 6.42
N ILE A 11 -44.91 3.85 7.67
CA ILE A 11 -43.78 4.58 8.24
C ILE A 11 -42.69 3.55 8.50
N ILE A 12 -41.84 3.30 7.50
CA ILE A 12 -40.54 2.66 7.73
C ILE A 12 -39.69 3.72 8.42
N LEU A 13 -39.58 3.63 9.75
CA LEU A 13 -38.51 4.25 10.51
C LEU A 13 -37.20 3.63 10.00
N ILE A 14 -36.65 4.21 8.94
CA ILE A 14 -35.25 4.04 8.59
C ILE A 14 -34.51 4.80 9.69
N SER A 15 -34.33 4.16 10.83
CA SER A 15 -33.26 4.50 11.75
C SER A 15 -32.00 4.37 10.93
N LYS A 16 -31.56 5.48 10.34
CA LYS A 16 -30.19 5.63 9.88
C LYS A 16 -29.34 5.40 11.12
N THR A 17 -28.89 4.17 11.28
CA THR A 17 -27.62 3.91 11.93
C THR A 17 -26.63 4.78 11.16
N TYR A 18 -26.34 5.96 11.71
CA TYR A 18 -25.05 6.58 11.52
C TYR A 18 -24.09 5.54 12.10
N GLY A 19 -23.68 4.60 11.24
CA GLY A 19 -22.51 3.78 11.50
C GLY A 19 -21.42 4.75 11.90
N ASN A 20 -20.76 4.46 13.01
CA ASN A 20 -19.51 5.11 13.37
C ASN A 20 -18.72 5.27 12.07
N LEU A 21 -18.59 6.52 11.62
CA LEU A 21 -17.49 6.89 10.76
C LEU A 21 -16.29 6.74 11.69
N ASP A 22 -15.78 5.50 11.78
CA ASP A 22 -14.42 5.28 12.22
C ASP A 22 -13.61 6.22 11.33
N ASN A 23 -13.13 7.30 11.91
CA ASN A 23 -12.15 8.17 11.28
C ASN A 23 -10.94 7.27 11.07
N GLN A 24 -10.89 6.60 9.92
CA GLN A 24 -9.76 5.78 9.52
C GLN A 24 -8.61 6.73 9.25
N GLN A 25 -7.94 7.11 10.33
CA GLN A 25 -6.62 7.70 10.26
C GLN A 25 -5.77 6.70 9.49
N GLY A 26 -5.16 7.16 8.42
CA GLY A 26 -4.21 6.40 7.64
C GLY A 26 -2.96 7.21 7.41
N LEU A 27 -1.93 6.56 6.93
CA LEU A 27 -0.62 7.13 6.66
C LEU A 27 -0.07 6.58 5.37
N TYR A 28 0.92 7.26 4.79
CA TYR A 28 1.64 6.72 3.65
C TYR A 28 2.82 5.86 4.10
N VAL A 29 2.97 4.72 3.42
CA VAL A 29 4.17 3.90 3.47
C VAL A 29 4.85 4.03 2.12
N ILE A 30 6.12 4.43 2.17
CA ILE A 30 7.02 4.57 1.05
C ILE A 30 8.05 3.45 1.16
N VAL A 31 8.26 2.72 0.08
CA VAL A 31 9.19 1.59 0.02
C VAL A 31 10.11 1.73 -1.16
N ASP A 32 11.42 1.70 -0.93
CA ASP A 32 12.43 1.68 -1.97
C ASP A 32 13.38 0.48 -1.82
N GLY A 33 14.12 0.19 -2.89
CA GLY A 33 15.08 -0.91 -2.93
C GLY A 33 15.81 -0.99 -4.26
N TYR A 34 16.81 -1.84 -4.31
CA TYR A 34 17.71 -2.01 -5.47
C TYR A 34 17.71 -3.46 -5.92
N PRO A 35 16.74 -3.87 -6.76
CA PRO A 35 16.76 -5.19 -7.37
C PRO A 35 17.95 -5.35 -8.31
N TRP A 36 18.59 -6.52 -8.25
CA TRP A 36 19.73 -6.84 -9.09
C TRP A 36 19.82 -8.33 -9.44
N TRP A 37 20.51 -8.60 -10.55
CA TRP A 37 20.76 -9.94 -11.06
C TRP A 37 22.02 -9.96 -11.93
N ASN A 38 22.69 -11.11 -11.99
CA ASN A 38 23.81 -11.39 -12.89
C ASN A 38 23.39 -12.25 -14.09
N ASP A 39 22.36 -13.09 -13.93
CA ASP A 39 21.86 -13.96 -14.99
C ASP A 39 21.15 -13.14 -16.09
N GLY A 40 21.70 -13.19 -17.31
CA GLY A 40 21.16 -12.49 -18.48
C GLY A 40 19.81 -13.01 -18.98
N ASN A 41 19.33 -14.14 -18.46
CA ASN A 41 18.00 -14.66 -18.76
C ASN A 41 16.89 -14.02 -17.92
N VAL A 42 17.25 -13.21 -16.91
CA VAL A 42 16.26 -12.46 -16.12
C VAL A 42 15.66 -11.34 -16.97
N ASN A 43 14.33 -11.36 -17.11
CA ASN A 43 13.58 -10.35 -17.86
C ASN A 43 12.18 -10.12 -17.27
N ASN A 44 11.48 -9.11 -17.80
CA ASN A 44 10.11 -8.75 -17.39
C ASN A 44 9.95 -8.51 -15.88
N VAL A 45 10.94 -7.86 -15.27
CA VAL A 45 10.96 -7.59 -13.84
C VAL A 45 9.95 -6.49 -13.49
N ASN A 46 9.07 -6.79 -12.53
CA ASN A 46 8.18 -5.83 -11.90
C ASN A 46 8.16 -6.03 -10.38
N ALA A 47 7.81 -4.97 -9.67
CA ALA A 47 7.65 -4.99 -8.21
C ALA A 47 6.26 -4.51 -7.85
N VAL A 48 5.62 -5.15 -6.89
CA VAL A 48 4.26 -4.82 -6.43
C VAL A 48 4.28 -4.68 -4.92
N LEU A 49 3.84 -3.52 -4.42
CA LEU A 49 3.53 -3.35 -3.01
C LEU A 49 2.08 -3.77 -2.77
N ALA A 50 1.86 -4.65 -1.80
CA ALA A 50 0.55 -5.12 -1.41
C ALA A 50 0.37 -5.09 0.11
N ASN A 51 -0.87 -4.87 0.56
CA ASN A 51 -1.29 -5.03 1.94
C ASN A 51 -2.32 -6.16 2.03
N ALA A 52 -1.99 -7.23 2.77
CA ALA A 52 -2.86 -8.39 2.94
C ALA A 52 -3.43 -8.93 1.60
N GLY A 53 -2.57 -8.96 0.56
CA GLY A 53 -2.92 -9.42 -0.79
C GLY A 53 -3.59 -8.37 -1.68
N THR A 54 -3.93 -7.19 -1.16
CA THR A 54 -4.48 -6.09 -1.97
C THR A 54 -3.34 -5.23 -2.52
N LYS A 55 -3.23 -5.14 -3.84
CA LYS A 55 -2.24 -4.29 -4.52
C LYS A 55 -2.46 -2.81 -4.14
N LEU A 56 -1.38 -2.15 -3.75
CA LEU A 56 -1.33 -0.72 -3.45
C LEU A 56 -0.66 0.06 -4.59
N SER A 57 0.51 -0.40 -5.04
CA SER A 57 1.24 0.21 -6.17
C SER A 57 2.11 -0.84 -6.87
N SER A 58 2.59 -0.51 -8.08
CA SER A 58 3.60 -1.32 -8.76
C SER A 58 4.58 -0.47 -9.55
N ASN A 59 5.74 -1.06 -9.82
CA ASN A 59 6.76 -0.56 -10.72
C ASN A 59 6.98 -1.62 -11.80
N GLU A 60 6.73 -1.28 -13.05
CA GLU A 60 6.89 -2.19 -14.19
C GLU A 60 8.24 -1.94 -14.90
N ASN A 61 8.71 -2.91 -15.68
CA ASN A 61 9.90 -2.81 -16.53
C ASN A 61 11.17 -2.35 -15.80
N ILE A 62 11.41 -2.90 -14.62
CA ILE A 62 12.56 -2.57 -13.78
C ILE A 62 13.84 -3.02 -14.50
N GLN A 63 14.84 -2.13 -14.51
CA GLN A 63 16.16 -2.41 -15.06
C GLN A 63 17.10 -2.95 -13.98
N ASN A 64 18.10 -3.72 -14.39
CA ASN A 64 19.11 -4.25 -13.48
C ASN A 64 19.83 -3.10 -12.76
N HIS A 65 20.02 -3.22 -11.44
CA HIS A 65 20.63 -2.18 -10.59
C HIS A 65 19.89 -0.83 -10.56
N SER A 66 18.62 -0.77 -10.99
CA SER A 66 17.81 0.44 -10.86
C SER A 66 17.02 0.46 -9.55
N SER A 67 16.87 1.64 -8.96
CA SER A 67 16.04 1.82 -7.77
C SER A 67 14.56 1.66 -8.11
N ILE A 68 13.80 1.01 -7.23
CA ILE A 68 12.34 1.02 -7.25
C ILE A 68 11.80 2.01 -6.21
N TYR A 69 10.59 2.49 -6.44
CA TYR A 69 9.87 3.35 -5.50
C TYR A 69 8.38 2.98 -5.53
N LEU A 70 7.87 2.50 -4.39
CA LEU A 70 6.50 2.03 -4.21
C LEU A 70 5.85 2.78 -3.06
N THR A 71 4.59 3.14 -3.20
CA THR A 71 3.85 3.87 -2.17
C THR A 71 2.49 3.25 -1.91
N GLY A 72 1.99 3.34 -0.69
CA GLY A 72 0.64 2.91 -0.35
C GLY A 72 0.08 3.64 0.85
N TYR A 73 -1.24 3.88 0.85
CA TYR A 73 -1.94 4.44 2.00
C TYR A 73 -2.54 3.30 2.81
N VAL A 74 -2.22 3.24 4.09
CA VAL A 74 -2.64 2.15 5.00
C VAL A 74 -3.27 2.70 6.27
N SER A 75 -4.04 1.87 6.96
CA SER A 75 -4.58 2.21 8.28
C SER A 75 -3.46 2.37 9.31
N THR A 76 -3.60 3.35 10.20
CA THR A 76 -2.66 3.55 11.33
C THR A 76 -2.67 2.39 12.33
N LYS A 77 -3.68 1.53 12.31
CA LYS A 77 -3.74 0.33 13.14
C LYS A 77 -2.89 -0.77 12.47
N ASN A 78 -1.66 -0.94 12.96
CA ASN A 78 -0.64 -1.87 12.44
C ASN A 78 -0.23 -1.59 10.98
N PRO A 79 0.37 -0.42 10.69
CA PRO A 79 0.57 0.05 9.31
C PRO A 79 1.49 -0.85 8.47
N LEU A 80 2.38 -1.61 9.12
CA LEU A 80 3.32 -2.51 8.44
C LEU A 80 2.85 -3.97 8.40
N ASP A 81 1.83 -4.33 9.17
CA ASP A 81 1.36 -5.70 9.23
C ASP A 81 0.68 -6.09 7.91
N GLY A 82 1.09 -7.23 7.35
CA GLY A 82 0.62 -7.69 6.05
C GLY A 82 1.18 -6.94 4.84
N LEU A 83 2.09 -5.97 5.01
CA LEU A 83 2.78 -5.34 3.88
C LEU A 83 3.89 -6.22 3.32
N THR A 84 3.84 -6.43 2.00
CA THR A 84 4.87 -7.15 1.26
C THR A 84 5.18 -6.46 -0.06
N VAL A 85 6.44 -6.55 -0.48
CA VAL A 85 6.86 -6.27 -1.86
C VAL A 85 7.11 -7.59 -2.57
N THR A 86 6.39 -7.80 -3.65
CA THR A 86 6.55 -8.97 -4.51
C THR A 86 7.27 -8.57 -5.78
N PHE A 87 8.41 -9.20 -6.05
CA PHE A 87 9.11 -9.09 -7.32
C PHE A 87 8.69 -10.25 -8.22
N ASN A 88 8.05 -9.94 -9.34
CA ASN A 88 7.75 -10.93 -10.37
C ASN A 88 8.75 -10.74 -11.52
N TYR A 89 9.28 -11.85 -12.03
CA TYR A 89 10.25 -11.83 -13.10
C TYR A 89 10.22 -13.16 -13.86
N ASN A 90 10.76 -13.15 -15.07
CA ASN A 90 11.02 -14.37 -15.81
C ASN A 90 12.48 -14.76 -15.62
N LEU A 91 12.72 -16.05 -15.36
CA LEU A 91 14.05 -16.66 -15.35
C LEU A 91 13.98 -17.92 -16.21
N GLU A 92 14.80 -17.99 -17.26
CA GLU A 92 14.84 -19.15 -18.18
C GLU A 92 13.46 -19.52 -18.76
N GLY A 93 12.62 -18.51 -19.04
CA GLY A 93 11.26 -18.69 -19.57
C GLY A 93 10.22 -19.11 -18.53
N GLN A 94 10.58 -19.24 -17.26
CA GLN A 94 9.66 -19.50 -16.16
C GLN A 94 9.34 -18.22 -15.39
N VAL A 95 8.07 -18.00 -15.09
CA VAL A 95 7.65 -16.95 -14.15
C VAL A 95 8.10 -17.34 -12.75
N LYS A 96 8.81 -16.44 -12.08
CA LYS A 96 9.29 -16.55 -10.71
C LYS A 96 8.76 -15.39 -9.89
N GLU A 97 8.66 -15.64 -8.59
CA GLU A 97 8.19 -14.69 -7.61
C GLU A 97 9.16 -14.68 -6.43
N LEU A 98 9.57 -13.48 -5.99
CA LEU A 98 10.30 -13.26 -4.75
C LEU A 98 9.52 -12.29 -3.87
N ILE A 99 9.03 -12.79 -2.74
CA ILE A 99 8.30 -11.98 -1.76
C ILE A 99 9.26 -11.49 -0.69
N LYS A 100 9.27 -10.18 -0.45
CA LYS A 100 9.97 -9.52 0.66
C LYS A 100 8.95 -8.91 1.61
N LYS A 101 9.09 -9.22 2.90
CA LYS A 101 8.38 -8.49 3.95
C LYS A 101 9.04 -7.12 4.13
N ILE A 102 8.24 -6.12 4.46
CA ILE A 102 8.78 -4.84 4.90
C ILE A 102 9.55 -5.07 6.21
N PRO A 103 10.79 -4.56 6.36
CA PRO A 103 11.54 -4.72 7.59
C PRO A 103 10.83 -4.07 8.79
N ASP A 104 10.85 -4.74 9.94
CA ASP A 104 10.33 -4.19 11.20
C ASP A 104 11.09 -2.92 11.63
N SER A 105 12.33 -2.75 11.16
CA SER A 105 13.14 -1.56 11.37
C SER A 105 12.76 -0.39 10.45
N CYS A 106 11.64 -0.47 9.71
CA CYS A 106 11.17 0.66 8.92
C CYS A 106 10.92 1.85 9.85
N ILE A 107 11.67 2.92 9.61
CA ILE A 107 11.68 4.08 10.48
C ILE A 107 10.41 4.86 10.16
N ASP A 108 9.61 5.08 11.19
CA ASP A 108 8.71 6.22 11.26
C ASP A 108 9.59 7.45 11.05
N SER A 109 9.61 7.97 9.83
CA SER A 109 10.42 9.14 9.56
C SER A 109 9.76 10.27 10.31
N GLU A 110 10.36 10.68 11.44
CA GLU A 110 10.16 12.03 11.93
C GLU A 110 10.53 12.93 10.75
N SER A 111 9.54 13.37 9.99
CA SER A 111 9.71 14.41 9.01
C SER A 111 10.23 15.60 9.80
N LYS A 112 11.56 15.83 9.73
CA LYS A 112 12.16 17.12 10.09
C LYS A 112 11.75 18.17 9.06
N ALA A 113 10.46 18.23 8.73
CA ALA A 113 9.86 19.36 8.08
C ALA A 113 9.92 20.49 9.10
N GLU A 114 10.83 21.42 8.86
CA GLU A 114 10.91 22.69 9.53
C GLU A 114 9.49 23.21 9.81
N LYS A 115 9.19 23.45 11.09
CA LYS A 115 8.00 24.19 11.54
C LYS A 115 8.00 25.57 10.87
N ARG A 116 7.48 25.67 9.65
CA ARG A 116 7.07 26.95 9.08
C ARG A 116 5.71 27.28 9.66
N SER A 117 5.79 28.23 10.58
CA SER A 117 4.75 29.07 11.13
C SER A 117 3.36 28.95 10.48
N SER A 118 2.40 28.65 11.36
CA SER A 118 1.06 29.23 11.35
C SER A 118 0.14 28.80 10.20
N GLU A 119 -0.35 27.57 10.29
CA GLU A 119 -1.76 27.22 10.04
C GLU A 119 -1.99 25.84 10.67
N THR A 120 -3.15 25.64 11.30
CA THR A 120 -3.56 24.39 11.94
C THR A 120 -3.73 23.29 10.90
N VAL A 121 -2.63 22.62 10.58
CA VAL A 121 -2.60 21.34 9.88
C VAL A 121 -2.20 20.31 10.93
N ASP A 122 -3.10 19.35 11.20
CA ASP A 122 -2.90 18.26 12.14
C ASP A 122 -1.59 17.53 11.83
N SER A 123 -0.54 17.89 12.56
CA SER A 123 0.84 17.44 12.33
C SER A 123 1.07 16.07 12.98
N LYS A 124 0.42 15.02 12.44
CA LYS A 124 0.66 13.61 12.81
C LYS A 124 0.78 12.67 11.60
N ASP A 125 1.02 13.21 10.40
CA ASP A 125 1.27 12.42 9.20
C ASP A 125 2.76 12.01 9.18
N GLN A 126 3.06 11.01 9.98
CA GLN A 126 4.33 10.33 10.03
C GLN A 126 4.35 9.26 8.93
N ASP A 127 4.92 9.61 7.78
CA ASP A 127 5.12 8.66 6.69
C ASP A 127 6.23 7.67 7.05
N TYR A 128 5.97 6.39 6.78
CA TYR A 128 6.97 5.34 6.93
C TYR A 128 7.84 5.30 5.69
N ASN A 129 9.16 5.40 5.87
CA ASN A 129 10.13 5.26 4.80
C ASN A 129 10.93 3.96 4.99
N CYS A 130 10.66 2.98 4.13
CA CYS A 130 11.15 1.62 4.26
C CYS A 130 12.16 1.28 3.15
N HIS A 131 13.41 1.05 3.54
CA HIS A 131 14.46 0.63 2.62
C HIS A 131 14.59 -0.90 2.61
N LEU A 132 14.36 -1.54 1.46
CA LEU A 132 14.57 -2.98 1.27
C LEU A 132 16.05 -3.36 1.05
N GLY A 133 16.89 -2.37 0.75
CA GLY A 133 18.29 -2.59 0.38
C GLY A 133 18.43 -3.30 -0.97
N ASP A 134 19.50 -4.10 -1.10
CA ASP A 134 19.79 -4.87 -2.30
C ASP A 134 18.94 -6.14 -2.37
N VAL A 135 18.21 -6.32 -3.48
CA VAL A 135 17.33 -7.48 -3.69
C VAL A 135 17.83 -8.31 -4.85
N ARG A 136 18.55 -9.40 -4.56
CA ARG A 136 19.02 -10.33 -5.59
C ARG A 136 17.87 -11.20 -6.12
N LEU A 137 17.67 -11.25 -7.43
CA LEU A 137 16.60 -12.04 -8.06
C LEU A 137 17.02 -13.43 -8.57
N ASP A 138 18.31 -13.64 -8.85
CA ASP A 138 18.84 -14.86 -9.47
C ASP A 138 19.64 -15.76 -8.51
N GLY A 139 19.59 -15.45 -7.21
CA GLY A 139 20.27 -16.22 -6.17
C GLY A 139 19.29 -17.17 -5.48
N ASN A 140 19.47 -18.48 -5.68
CA ASN A 140 18.93 -19.50 -4.76
C ASN A 140 19.44 -19.28 -3.33
#